data_AF-A0A2V9NMD0-F1
#
_entry.id   AF-A0A2V9NMD0-F1
#
_cell.length_a   1.000
_cell.length_b   1.000
_cell.length_c   1.000
_cell.angle_alpha   90.00
_cell.angle_beta   90.00
_cell.angle_gamma   90.00
#
_symmetry.space_group_name_H-M   'P 1'
#
loop_
_entity.id
_entity.type
_entity.pdbx_description
1 polymer ?
#
loop_
_entity_poly.entity_id
_entity_poly.type
_entity_poly.pdbx_seq_one_letter_code
_entity_poly.pdbx_strand_id
1 'polypeptide(L)'
;MPTGLDQLKHIVVLMMENRSFDHMLGSLKAVDARIDGVSDPLSNPDTTGALIKAQALAEFQGQLNPDPDHHFPAVDIQIFGGDTSPGRVANMQGFVKSYFNQRRASSKVICRC
;
A
#
# COMPACT_ATOMS: atom_id res chain seq x y z
N MET A 1 34.35 -5.62 2.10
CA MET A 1 33.24 -5.04 2.86
C MET A 1 33.17 -3.55 2.51
N PRO A 2 31.98 -2.96 2.33
CA PRO A 2 31.86 -1.52 2.17
C PRO A 2 32.53 -0.78 3.33
N THR A 3 33.31 0.25 3.02
CA THR A 3 33.96 1.12 4.00
C THR A 3 32.89 1.74 4.93
N GLY A 4 33.02 1.53 6.24
CA GLY A 4 32.15 2.13 7.27
C GLY A 4 31.35 1.12 8.12
N LEU A 5 31.07 -0.09 7.62
CA LEU A 5 30.43 -1.14 8.42
C LEU A 5 31.36 -1.62 9.56
N ASP A 6 32.67 -1.61 9.33
CA ASP A 6 33.69 -2.05 10.29
C ASP A 6 33.79 -1.16 11.55
N GLN A 7 33.18 0.03 11.54
CA GLN A 7 33.14 0.95 12.68
C GLN A 7 31.79 0.94 13.43
N LEU A 8 30.78 0.21 12.94
CA LEU A 8 29.49 0.09 13.63
C LEU A 8 29.62 -0.83 14.85
N LYS A 9 29.48 -0.25 16.06
CA LYS A 9 29.49 -1.01 17.32
C LYS A 9 28.13 -1.60 17.68
N HIS A 10 27.06 -0.93 17.27
CA HIS A 10 25.69 -1.29 17.60
C HIS A 10 24.77 -1.05 16.39
N ILE A 11 23.86 -1.99 16.15
CA ILE A 11 22.78 -1.84 15.19
C ILE A 11 21.48 -1.92 15.99
N VAL A 12 20.67 -0.86 15.91
CA VAL A 12 19.32 -0.85 16.48
C VAL A 12 18.35 -0.99 15.33
N VAL A 13 17.52 -2.03 15.37
CA VAL A 13 16.49 -2.27 14.35
C VAL A 13 15.14 -1.85 14.92
N LEU A 14 14.60 -0.73 14.43
CA LEU A 14 13.23 -0.32 14.70
C LEU A 14 12.31 -0.97 13.67
N MET A 15 11.50 -1.93 14.13
CA MET A 15 10.48 -2.58 13.31
C MET A 15 9.17 -1.80 13.47
N MET A 16 8.74 -1.14 12.38
CA MET A 16 7.40 -0.54 12.31
C MET A 16 6.38 -1.58 11.81
N GLU A 17 5.09 -1.27 11.97
CA GLU A 17 4.01 -2.21 11.67
C GLU A 17 2.92 -1.56 10.78
N ASN A 18 2.24 -2.41 10.00
CA ASN A 18 0.97 -2.18 9.30
C ASN A 18 0.84 -0.95 8.38
N ARG A 19 1.95 -0.46 7.80
CA ARG A 19 1.90 0.61 6.78
C ARG A 19 2.77 0.26 5.58
N SER A 20 2.20 0.42 4.37
CA SER A 20 2.94 0.22 3.12
C SER A 20 3.87 1.40 2.85
N PHE A 21 4.87 1.16 1.99
CA PHE A 21 5.78 2.21 1.54
C PHE A 21 5.02 3.38 0.89
N ASP A 22 4.09 3.09 -0.02
CA ASP A 22 3.33 4.13 -0.72
C ASP A 22 2.52 5.01 0.23
N HIS A 23 1.94 4.43 1.29
CA HIS A 23 1.16 5.17 2.28
C HIS A 23 2.04 6.09 3.15
N MET A 24 3.27 5.68 3.48
CA MET A 24 4.15 6.49 4.34
C MET A 24 5.00 7.49 3.56
N LEU A 25 5.54 7.07 2.42
CA LEU A 25 6.65 7.73 1.73
C LEU A 25 6.38 7.87 0.23
N GLY A 26 5.32 7.27 -0.32
CA GLY A 26 5.05 7.29 -1.77
C GLY A 26 4.92 8.69 -2.34
N SER A 27 4.22 9.58 -1.62
CA SER A 27 4.02 10.98 -2.00
C SER A 27 5.33 11.79 -2.07
N LEU A 28 6.42 11.33 -1.45
CA LEU A 28 7.72 12.01 -1.51
C LEU A 28 8.35 12.01 -2.90
N LYS A 29 7.90 11.16 -3.82
CA LYS A 29 8.33 11.18 -5.23
C LYS A 29 8.11 12.55 -5.89
N ALA A 30 7.10 13.29 -5.45
CA ALA A 30 6.84 14.66 -5.93
C ALA A 30 7.97 15.65 -5.59
N VAL A 31 8.79 15.33 -4.58
CA VAL A 31 9.92 16.15 -4.12
C VAL A 31 11.26 15.53 -4.53
N ASP A 32 11.38 14.20 -4.54
CA ASP A 32 12.60 13.48 -4.93
C ASP A 32 12.27 12.34 -5.91
N ALA A 33 12.60 12.55 -7.18
CA ALA A 33 12.33 11.60 -8.25
C ALA A 33 13.08 10.25 -8.12
N ARG A 34 14.09 10.16 -7.24
CA ARG A 34 14.79 8.89 -6.95
C ARG A 34 13.92 7.92 -6.15
N ILE A 35 12.87 8.43 -5.51
CA ILE A 35 11.93 7.62 -4.73
C ILE A 35 11.01 6.89 -5.69
N ASP A 36 10.97 5.56 -5.58
CA ASP A 36 9.99 4.73 -6.28
C ASP A 36 8.66 4.74 -5.54
N GLY A 37 8.00 5.89 -5.59
CA GLY A 37 6.70 6.13 -4.96
C GLY A 37 5.58 6.35 -5.96
N VAL A 38 4.47 6.90 -5.44
CA VAL A 38 3.23 7.14 -6.17
C VAL A 38 3.47 8.15 -7.30
N SER A 39 3.08 7.76 -8.51
CA SER A 39 3.05 8.63 -9.69
C SER A 39 1.71 8.53 -10.38
N ASP A 40 1.30 9.57 -11.09
CA ASP A 40 0.10 9.48 -11.93
C ASP A 40 0.43 8.81 -13.27
N PRO A 41 -0.44 7.91 -13.78
CA PRO A 41 -1.72 7.50 -13.22
C PRO A 41 -1.62 6.22 -12.34
N LEU A 42 -2.02 6.31 -11.06
CA LEU A 42 -2.31 5.15 -10.21
C LEU A 42 -3.76 5.19 -9.71
N SER A 43 -4.47 4.08 -9.85
CA SER A 43 -5.85 3.94 -9.40
C SER A 43 -6.22 2.50 -9.07
N ASN A 44 -7.29 2.34 -8.31
CA ASN A 44 -7.84 1.05 -7.93
C ASN A 44 -9.37 1.06 -8.09
N PRO A 45 -10.00 0.06 -8.74
CA PRO A 45 -11.44 0.04 -8.92
C PRO A 45 -12.16 -0.24 -7.60
N ASP A 46 -13.25 0.48 -7.37
CA ASP A 46 -14.19 0.11 -6.31
C ASP A 46 -15.11 -1.05 -6.72
N THR A 47 -16.05 -1.41 -5.84
CA THR A 47 -16.98 -2.51 -6.06
C THR A 47 -17.96 -2.27 -7.22
N THR A 48 -18.04 -1.05 -7.74
CA THR A 48 -18.84 -0.66 -8.92
C THR A 48 -17.98 -0.53 -10.19
N GLY A 49 -16.66 -0.69 -10.08
CA GLY A 49 -15.70 -0.48 -11.17
C GLY A 49 -15.24 0.97 -11.32
N ALA A 50 -15.68 1.89 -10.46
CA ALA A 50 -15.23 3.27 -10.50
C ALA A 50 -13.77 3.36 -9.99
N LEU A 51 -12.91 4.05 -10.73
CA LEU A 51 -11.49 4.16 -10.41
C LEU A 51 -11.25 5.17 -9.28
N ILE A 52 -10.71 4.69 -8.17
CA ILE A 52 -10.26 5.51 -7.04
C ILE A 52 -8.79 5.82 -7.21
N LYS A 53 -8.45 7.09 -7.43
CA LYS A 53 -7.07 7.55 -7.56
C LYS A 53 -6.36 7.59 -6.22
N ALA A 54 -5.02 7.41 -6.27
CA ALA A 54 -4.15 7.75 -5.16
C ALA A 54 -4.29 9.25 -4.81
N GLN A 55 -4.31 9.58 -3.53
CA GLN A 55 -4.53 10.95 -3.04
C GLN A 55 -3.56 11.25 -1.90
N ALA A 56 -2.82 12.36 -1.98
CA ALA A 56 -1.94 12.84 -0.91
C ALA A 56 -2.74 13.45 0.28
N LEU A 57 -3.60 12.64 0.89
CA LEU A 57 -4.58 13.01 1.92
C LEU A 57 -4.54 12.05 3.12
N ALA A 58 -3.44 11.31 3.29
CA ALA A 58 -3.27 10.46 4.47
C ALA A 58 -3.25 11.32 5.75
N GLU A 59 -3.94 10.86 6.78
CA GLU A 59 -3.81 11.46 8.12
C GLU A 59 -2.70 10.76 8.89
N PHE A 60 -2.10 11.47 9.84
CA PHE A 60 -1.02 10.95 10.67
C PHE A 60 -1.41 9.67 11.44
N GLN A 61 -2.66 9.53 11.86
CA GLN A 61 -3.16 8.33 12.55
C GLN A 61 -4.67 8.17 12.41
N GLY A 62 -5.19 6.96 12.65
CA GLY A 62 -6.63 6.71 12.85
C GLY A 62 -7.50 6.69 11.59
N GLN A 63 -6.98 7.06 10.41
CA GLN A 63 -7.76 7.11 9.17
C GLN A 63 -8.21 5.73 8.66
N LEU A 64 -7.41 4.68 8.91
CA LEU A 64 -7.72 3.32 8.49
C LEU A 64 -8.41 2.57 9.63
N ASN A 65 -9.74 2.61 9.63
CA ASN A 65 -10.60 1.87 10.54
C ASN A 65 -11.74 1.21 9.73
N PRO A 66 -11.70 -0.12 9.51
CA PRO A 66 -10.78 -1.09 10.12
C PRO A 66 -9.35 -0.93 9.60
N ASP A 67 -8.38 -1.52 10.31
CA ASP A 67 -7.03 -1.68 9.75
C ASP A 67 -7.09 -2.50 8.44
N PRO A 68 -6.26 -2.25 7.42
CA PRO A 68 -6.25 -3.08 6.22
C PRO A 68 -5.88 -4.53 6.54
N ASP A 69 -6.61 -5.47 5.96
CA ASP A 69 -6.32 -6.89 6.16
C ASP A 69 -4.96 -7.21 5.53
N HIS A 70 -4.08 -7.67 6.38
CA HIS A 70 -2.69 -7.99 6.08
C HIS A 70 -2.43 -9.50 6.13
N HIS A 71 -3.48 -10.33 6.24
CA HIS A 71 -3.34 -11.77 6.08
C HIS A 71 -3.14 -12.16 4.62
N PHE A 72 -2.45 -13.28 4.42
CA PHE A 72 -2.10 -13.79 3.10
C PHE A 72 -3.29 -13.83 2.11
N PRO A 73 -4.49 -14.35 2.46
CA PRO A 73 -5.61 -14.39 1.51
C PRO A 73 -6.09 -13.01 1.08
N ALA A 74 -6.02 -12.00 1.96
CA ALA A 74 -6.41 -10.65 1.63
C ALA A 74 -5.35 -9.96 0.75
N VAL A 75 -4.06 -10.11 1.10
CA VAL A 75 -2.95 -9.59 0.29
C VAL A 75 -2.95 -10.21 -1.10
N ASP A 76 -3.31 -11.49 -1.21
CA ASP A 76 -3.51 -12.16 -2.50
C ASP A 76 -4.57 -11.46 -3.36
N ILE A 77 -5.71 -11.12 -2.75
CA ILE A 77 -6.76 -10.34 -3.42
C ILE A 77 -6.23 -8.96 -3.82
N GLN A 78 -5.47 -8.28 -2.96
CA GLN A 78 -4.92 -6.95 -3.24
C GLN A 78 -4.04 -6.94 -4.49
N ILE A 79 -3.15 -7.93 -4.61
CA ILE A 79 -2.16 -8.05 -5.69
C ILE A 79 -2.78 -8.57 -6.99
N PHE A 80 -3.67 -9.56 -6.91
CA PHE A 80 -4.20 -10.28 -8.09
C PHE A 80 -5.66 -9.94 -8.42
N GLY A 81 -6.32 -9.08 -7.66
CA GLY A 81 -7.73 -8.72 -7.86
C GLY A 81 -8.72 -9.85 -7.55
N GLY A 82 -8.24 -10.97 -7.00
CA GLY A 82 -9.00 -12.20 -6.79
C GLY A 82 -8.93 -13.20 -7.95
N ASP A 83 -8.03 -13.01 -8.91
CA ASP A 83 -7.69 -14.05 -9.88
C ASP A 83 -6.96 -15.21 -9.17
N THR A 84 -7.50 -16.41 -9.31
CA THR A 84 -6.95 -17.66 -8.75
C THR A 84 -6.46 -18.62 -9.84
N SER A 85 -6.43 -18.17 -11.10
CA SER A 85 -5.99 -18.98 -12.22
C SER A 85 -4.48 -19.29 -12.17
N PRO A 86 -4.05 -20.45 -12.69
CA PRO A 86 -2.63 -20.73 -12.88
C PRO A 86 -1.99 -19.68 -13.79
N GLY A 87 -0.84 -19.13 -13.39
CA GLY A 87 -0.12 -18.12 -14.17
C GLY A 87 -0.71 -16.71 -14.11
N ARG A 88 -1.62 -16.44 -13.17
CA ARG A 88 -2.18 -15.11 -12.89
C ARG A 88 -1.10 -14.01 -12.81
N VAL A 89 -1.45 -12.83 -13.32
CA VAL A 89 -0.57 -11.67 -13.36
C VAL A 89 -0.98 -10.69 -12.25
N ALA A 90 -0.01 -10.18 -11.50
CA ALA A 90 -0.24 -9.13 -10.51
C ALA A 90 -0.72 -7.86 -11.22
N ASN A 91 -1.97 -7.47 -10.96
CA ASN A 91 -2.59 -6.28 -11.54
C ASN A 91 -2.68 -5.12 -10.55
N MET A 92 -2.46 -5.40 -9.26
CA MET A 92 -2.53 -4.41 -8.16
C MET A 92 -3.89 -3.70 -8.08
N GLN A 93 -4.97 -4.32 -8.59
CA GLN A 93 -6.31 -3.74 -8.70
C GLN A 93 -7.27 -4.22 -7.59
N GLY A 94 -6.77 -4.81 -6.50
CA GLY A 94 -7.62 -5.41 -5.47
C GLY A 94 -7.67 -4.69 -4.11
N PHE A 95 -6.94 -3.60 -3.91
CA PHE A 95 -6.82 -2.92 -2.62
C PHE A 95 -8.17 -2.43 -2.07
N VAL A 96 -8.96 -1.75 -2.90
CA VAL A 96 -10.28 -1.23 -2.51
C VAL A 96 -11.25 -2.38 -2.26
N LYS A 97 -11.22 -3.43 -3.09
CA LYS A 97 -12.02 -4.65 -2.93
C LYS A 97 -11.69 -5.39 -1.62
N SER A 98 -10.41 -5.62 -1.35
CA SER A 98 -9.95 -6.27 -0.12
C SER A 98 -10.36 -5.49 1.11
N TYR A 99 -10.21 -4.16 1.07
CA TYR A 99 -10.60 -3.30 2.19
C TYR A 99 -12.12 -3.28 2.40
N PHE A 100 -12.91 -3.23 1.32
CA PHE A 100 -14.36 -3.33 1.38
C PHE A 100 -14.81 -4.65 2.03
N ASN A 101 -14.17 -5.77 1.73
CA ASN A 101 -14.56 -7.08 2.25
C ASN A 101 -14.50 -7.18 3.78
N GLN A 102 -13.66 -6.37 4.45
CA GLN A 102 -13.52 -6.41 5.90
C GLN A 102 -14.71 -5.83 6.67
N ARG A 103 -15.25 -4.68 6.25
CA ARG A 103 -16.33 -3.99 6.98
C ARG A 103 -17.46 -3.45 6.11
N ARG A 104 -17.46 -3.71 4.79
CA ARG A 104 -18.40 -3.12 3.82
C ARG A 104 -18.51 -1.59 3.94
N ALA A 105 -17.46 -0.94 4.44
CA ALA A 105 -17.41 0.49 4.72
C ALA A 105 -16.79 1.27 3.56
N SER A 106 -16.95 2.60 3.56
CA SER A 106 -16.44 3.51 2.52
C SER A 106 -14.97 3.23 2.20
N SER A 107 -14.72 2.61 1.04
CA SER A 107 -13.44 2.01 0.70
C SER A 107 -12.47 2.97 0.04
N LYS A 108 -12.82 4.26 -0.03
CA LYS A 108 -12.04 5.29 -0.73
C LYS A 108 -10.80 5.74 0.06
N VAL A 109 -10.82 5.55 1.38
CA VAL A 109 -9.73 6.01 2.26
C VAL A 109 -8.44 5.22 2.06
N ILE A 110 -8.53 3.98 1.55
CA ILE A 110 -7.37 3.10 1.39
C ILE A 110 -6.39 3.59 0.32
N CYS A 111 -6.84 4.44 -0.61
CA CYS A 111 -6.00 5.04 -1.65
C CYS A 111 -5.40 6.38 -1.21
N ARG A 112 -5.40 6.71 0.09
CA ARG A 112 -4.77 7.92 0.60
C ARG A 112 -3.32 7.62 1.02
N CYS A 113 -2.41 8.49 0.62
CA CYS A 113 -0.97 8.47 0.83
C CYS A 113 -0.43 9.87 1.17
#